data_AF-A0A3N2N145-F1
#
_entry.id   AF-A0A3N2N145-F1
#
_cell.length_a   1.000
_cell.length_b   1.000
_cell.length_c   1.000
_cell.angle_alpha   90.00
_cell.angle_beta   90.00
_cell.angle_gamma   90.00
#
_symmetry.space_group_name_H-M   'P 1'
#
loop_
_entity.id
_entity.type
_entity.pdbx_description
1 polymer ?
#
loop_
_entity_poly.entity_id
_entity_poly.type
_entity_poly.pdbx_seq_one_letter_code
_entity_poly.pdbx_strand_id
1 'polypeptide(L)'
;MSALVAVAMTACDTDSKNERTFSFPMANYAAQAGGEAAFSNSATTTRIDYENSLGEINYPTISLPNMSSGSMKISGLKLSSLPKGEGLQLSGTGVTPVVNGATSLGSANVTAYFKGYNGYYMIDFADGTSVTSFSIPLNYFSTTTVTSANQNPYTTNTADKNRYSVIINAEKKTANIDILAASFADKMPSMNMRFKDVKVLMNKNSVTLEADELIPVTYNSSNLEDPQPKYKITNLRAHGTPEHGMSLTFECAGTFHVTAALVDVYTNNQQ
;
A
#
# COMPACT_ATOMS: atom_id res chain seq x y z
N MET A 1 -18.45 11.77 -21.87
CA MET A 1 -19.03 11.37 -20.58
C MET A 1 -18.29 10.11 -20.14
N SER A 2 -17.24 10.29 -19.32
CA SER A 2 -16.35 9.21 -18.92
C SER A 2 -16.94 8.50 -17.69
N ALA A 3 -17.02 7.17 -17.74
CA ALA A 3 -17.53 6.37 -16.64
C ALA A 3 -16.62 6.55 -15.41
N LEU A 4 -17.16 7.12 -14.34
CA LEU A 4 -16.51 7.20 -13.04
C LEU A 4 -16.39 5.76 -12.51
N VAL A 5 -15.17 5.20 -12.56
CA VAL A 5 -14.88 3.93 -11.87
C VAL A 5 -15.09 4.17 -10.39
N ALA A 6 -16.01 3.42 -9.78
CA ALA A 6 -16.32 3.52 -8.37
C ALA A 6 -15.09 3.07 -7.56
N VAL A 7 -14.34 4.05 -7.05
CA VAL A 7 -13.32 3.81 -6.04
C VAL A 7 -14.08 3.42 -4.76
N ALA A 8 -14.01 2.14 -4.39
CA ALA A 8 -14.68 1.61 -3.22
C ALA A 8 -13.87 1.97 -1.97
N MET A 9 -14.04 3.19 -1.48
CA MET A 9 -13.41 3.69 -0.26
C MET A 9 -14.48 4.07 0.74
N THR A 10 -14.21 3.94 2.04
CA THR A 10 -15.02 4.52 3.11
C THR A 10 -14.97 6.04 2.99
N ALA A 11 -15.85 6.59 2.15
CA ALA A 11 -16.12 8.01 2.07
C ALA A 11 -17.18 8.36 3.11
N CYS A 12 -16.92 9.38 3.93
CA CYS A 12 -18.02 10.10 4.56
C CYS A 12 -18.55 11.06 3.50
N ASP A 13 -19.78 10.83 3.03
CA ASP A 13 -20.47 11.81 2.20
C ASP A 13 -20.71 13.06 3.06
N THR A 14 -20.00 14.14 2.74
CA THR A 14 -20.44 15.48 3.08
C THR A 14 -21.57 15.84 2.12
N ASP A 15 -22.64 16.49 2.60
CA ASP A 15 -23.96 16.69 1.96
C ASP A 15 -24.01 17.23 0.51
N SER A 16 -22.88 17.48 -0.17
CA SER A 16 -22.80 17.83 -1.59
C SER A 16 -22.21 16.69 -2.43
N LYS A 17 -22.97 16.25 -3.46
CA LYS A 17 -22.55 15.18 -4.42
C LYS A 17 -21.24 15.46 -5.18
N ASN A 18 -20.67 16.65 -5.01
CA ASN A 18 -19.50 17.15 -5.75
C ASN A 18 -18.21 17.12 -4.92
N GLU A 19 -18.27 16.83 -3.62
CA GLU A 19 -17.09 16.68 -2.77
C GLU A 19 -17.04 15.30 -2.11
N ARG A 20 -15.85 14.71 -2.02
CA ARG A 20 -15.62 13.48 -1.25
C ARG A 20 -14.38 13.61 -0.40
N THR A 21 -14.46 13.10 0.83
CA THR A 21 -13.31 12.94 1.71
C THR A 21 -13.01 11.47 1.93
N PHE A 22 -11.78 11.08 1.62
CA PHE A 22 -11.21 9.77 1.90
C PHE A 22 -10.35 9.85 3.15
N SER A 23 -10.44 8.84 4.01
CA SER A 23 -9.60 8.72 5.19
C SER A 23 -8.79 7.44 5.12
N PHE A 24 -7.47 7.56 5.17
CA PHE A 24 -6.53 6.44 5.17
C PHE A 24 -5.62 6.53 6.39
N PRO A 25 -5.47 5.46 7.18
CA PRO A 25 -4.23 5.28 7.91
C PRO A 25 -3.09 5.18 6.88
N MET A 26 -2.02 5.95 7.04
CA MET A 26 -0.86 5.96 6.14
C MET A 26 0.39 5.56 6.92
N ALA A 27 1.20 4.68 6.32
CA ALA A 27 2.60 4.48 6.68
C ALA A 27 3.43 5.50 5.91
N ASN A 28 4.16 6.36 6.61
CA ASN A 28 4.94 7.44 6.02
C ASN A 28 6.42 7.20 6.22
N TYR A 29 7.19 7.44 5.17
CA TYR A 29 8.64 7.55 5.16
C TYR A 29 8.98 8.97 4.72
N ALA A 30 9.82 9.66 5.48
CA ALA A 30 10.33 10.98 5.13
C ALA A 30 11.85 11.01 5.24
N ALA A 31 12.53 11.55 4.24
CA ALA A 31 13.99 11.61 4.23
C ALA A 31 14.51 12.86 3.52
N GLN A 32 15.65 13.35 3.98
CA GLN A 32 16.42 14.43 3.37
C GLN A 32 17.84 13.91 3.15
N ALA A 33 18.50 14.34 2.06
CA ALA A 33 19.84 13.88 1.73
C ALA A 33 20.81 14.09 2.91
N GLY A 34 21.51 13.02 3.32
CA GLY A 34 22.48 13.05 4.42
C GLY A 34 21.88 13.06 5.84
N GLY A 35 20.55 13.05 5.98
CA GLY A 35 19.85 12.96 7.26
C GLY A 35 19.32 11.56 7.57
N GLU A 36 18.94 11.34 8.83
CA GLU A 36 18.18 10.14 9.21
C GLU A 36 16.74 10.21 8.67
N ALA A 37 16.23 9.08 8.20
CA ALA A 37 14.85 8.99 7.76
C ALA A 37 13.89 8.96 8.96
N ALA A 38 12.80 9.72 8.86
CA ALA A 38 11.71 9.73 9.80
C ALA A 38 10.59 8.79 9.32
N PHE A 39 9.96 8.10 10.28
CA PHE A 39 8.87 7.16 10.03
C PHE A 39 7.71 7.54 10.93
N SER A 40 6.49 7.54 10.39
CA SER A 40 5.29 7.81 11.20
C SER A 40 4.06 7.11 10.63
N ASN A 41 3.11 6.86 11.50
CA ASN A 41 1.75 6.48 11.11
C ASN A 41 0.83 7.71 11.22
N SER A 42 -0.12 7.88 10.27
CA SER A 42 -1.00 9.05 10.22
C SER A 42 -2.42 8.69 9.80
N ALA A 43 -3.45 9.26 10.41
CA ALA A 43 -4.83 9.19 9.91
C ALA A 43 -5.07 10.26 8.83
N THR A 44 -4.35 10.15 7.72
CA THR A 44 -4.36 11.15 6.64
C THR A 44 -5.70 11.17 5.92
N THR A 45 -6.20 12.38 5.65
CA THR A 45 -7.40 12.55 4.82
C THR A 45 -7.04 13.15 3.47
N THR A 46 -7.79 12.76 2.43
CA THR A 46 -7.78 13.43 1.12
C THR A 46 -9.18 13.92 0.82
N ARG A 47 -9.33 15.21 0.55
CA ARG A 47 -10.56 15.79 0.01
C ARG A 47 -10.41 15.95 -1.50
N ILE A 48 -11.43 15.55 -2.25
CA ILE A 48 -11.56 15.78 -3.70
C ILE A 48 -12.82 16.59 -3.95
N ASP A 49 -12.65 17.70 -4.65
CA ASP A 49 -13.70 18.54 -5.21
C ASP A 49 -13.79 18.23 -6.71
N TYR A 50 -14.81 17.46 -7.10
CA TYR A 50 -15.02 17.03 -8.47
C TYR A 50 -15.54 18.16 -9.37
N GLU A 51 -16.20 19.18 -8.81
CA GLU A 51 -16.71 20.32 -9.56
C GLU A 51 -15.57 21.21 -10.04
N ASN A 52 -14.64 21.51 -9.16
CA ASN A 52 -13.47 22.33 -9.49
C ASN A 52 -12.26 21.51 -9.96
N SER A 53 -12.35 20.18 -9.95
CA SER A 53 -11.24 19.26 -10.24
C SER A 53 -10.00 19.54 -9.39
N LEU A 54 -10.24 19.79 -8.09
CA LEU A 54 -9.21 20.11 -7.11
C LEU A 54 -9.17 19.06 -6.00
N GLY A 55 -8.01 18.96 -5.35
CA GLY A 55 -7.79 18.07 -4.24
C GLY A 55 -6.91 18.67 -3.16
N GLU A 56 -7.01 18.06 -2.00
CA GLU A 56 -6.29 18.45 -0.79
C GLU A 56 -5.91 17.21 0.00
N ILE A 57 -4.67 17.17 0.50
CA ILE A 57 -4.16 16.12 1.38
C ILE A 57 -3.85 16.74 2.74
N ASN A 58 -4.35 16.11 3.81
CA ASN A 58 -4.18 16.57 5.17
C ASN A 58 -3.62 15.45 6.05
N TYR A 59 -2.37 15.62 6.48
CA TYR A 59 -1.70 14.80 7.49
C TYR A 59 -1.91 15.45 8.86
N PRO A 60 -2.80 14.91 9.71
CA PRO A 60 -2.95 15.41 11.07
C PRO A 60 -1.68 15.19 11.91
N THR A 61 -0.93 14.13 11.62
CA THR A 61 0.35 13.80 12.27
C THR A 61 1.36 13.34 11.22
N ILE A 62 2.55 13.91 11.22
CA ILE A 62 3.67 13.45 10.38
C ILE A 62 5.00 13.69 11.09
N SER A 63 5.96 12.79 10.87
CA SER A 63 7.36 12.99 11.26
C SER A 63 8.19 13.27 10.01
N LEU A 64 9.07 14.25 10.11
CA LEU A 64 10.02 14.64 9.07
C LEU A 64 11.45 14.61 9.64
N PRO A 65 12.51 14.58 8.81
CA PRO A 65 13.89 14.52 9.30
C PRO A 65 14.27 15.63 10.30
N ASN A 66 13.67 16.82 10.17
CA ASN A 66 13.89 17.98 11.04
C ASN A 66 12.74 18.23 12.04
N MET A 67 11.77 17.32 12.15
CA MET A 67 10.58 17.47 12.97
C MET A 67 10.07 16.12 13.46
N SER A 68 10.16 15.87 14.76
CA SER A 68 9.72 14.60 15.36
C SER A 68 8.20 14.38 15.24
N SER A 69 7.40 15.44 15.28
CA SER A 69 5.95 15.39 15.06
C SER A 69 5.41 16.76 14.67
N GLY A 70 4.45 16.78 13.75
CA GLY A 70 3.75 17.97 13.33
C GLY A 70 2.56 17.62 12.43
N SER A 71 2.00 18.63 11.77
CA SER A 71 0.91 18.44 10.81
C SER A 71 1.24 19.08 9.47
N MET A 72 0.66 18.55 8.40
CA MET A 72 0.90 19.04 7.06
C MET A 72 -0.37 19.03 6.23
N LYS A 73 -0.65 20.16 5.60
CA LYS A 73 -1.78 20.33 4.69
C LYS A 73 -1.30 20.83 3.34
N ILE A 74 -1.76 20.19 2.27
CA ILE A 74 -1.41 20.51 0.89
C ILE A 74 -2.71 20.67 0.11
N SER A 75 -2.97 21.88 -0.39
CA SER A 75 -4.19 22.21 -1.14
C SER A 75 -3.87 22.61 -2.58
N GLY A 76 -4.89 22.67 -3.43
CA GLY A 76 -4.75 23.13 -4.82
C GLY A 76 -4.16 22.08 -5.76
N LEU A 77 -4.26 20.80 -5.41
CA LEU A 77 -3.83 19.70 -6.27
C LEU A 77 -4.83 19.51 -7.41
N LYS A 78 -4.37 19.31 -8.63
CA LYS A 78 -5.22 19.05 -9.80
C LYS A 78 -5.63 17.59 -9.85
N LEU A 79 -6.93 17.35 -10.07
CA LEU A 79 -7.50 16.04 -10.27
C LEU A 79 -7.41 15.60 -11.73
N SER A 80 -6.99 14.36 -11.96
CA SER A 80 -7.06 13.67 -13.25
C SER A 80 -7.41 12.20 -13.09
N SER A 81 -7.94 11.58 -14.14
CA SER A 81 -8.09 10.13 -14.21
C SER A 81 -6.76 9.46 -14.55
N LEU A 82 -6.50 8.30 -13.95
CA LEU A 82 -5.43 7.41 -14.39
C LEU A 82 -5.83 6.68 -15.69
N PRO A 83 -4.86 6.25 -16.51
CA PRO A 83 -5.13 5.46 -17.70
C PRO A 83 -5.95 4.20 -17.41
N LYS A 84 -6.67 3.72 -18.42
CA LYS A 84 -7.39 2.43 -18.40
C LYS A 84 -8.37 2.25 -17.22
N GLY A 85 -8.79 3.34 -16.58
CA GLY A 85 -9.71 3.27 -15.44
C GLY A 85 -9.07 2.74 -14.16
N GLU A 86 -7.74 2.77 -14.04
CA GLU A 86 -7.01 2.28 -12.86
C GLU A 86 -7.26 3.11 -11.59
N GLY A 87 -7.83 4.31 -11.74
CA GLY A 87 -8.26 5.14 -10.62
C GLY A 87 -8.08 6.64 -10.86
N LEU A 88 -7.72 7.35 -9.80
CA LEU A 88 -7.57 8.81 -9.79
C LEU A 88 -6.15 9.22 -9.45
N GLN A 89 -5.76 10.40 -9.92
CA GLN A 89 -4.50 11.05 -9.57
C GLN A 89 -4.77 12.48 -9.10
N LEU A 90 -4.08 12.89 -8.04
CA LEU A 90 -3.90 14.29 -7.67
C LEU A 90 -2.46 14.69 -7.93
N SER A 91 -2.25 15.86 -8.53
CA SER A 91 -0.89 16.37 -8.81
C SER A 91 -0.76 17.87 -8.57
N GLY A 92 0.43 18.30 -8.14
CA GLY A 92 0.75 19.71 -7.95
C GLY A 92 2.24 19.96 -8.19
N THR A 93 2.58 21.09 -8.80
CA THR A 93 3.96 21.53 -9.02
C THR A 93 4.15 22.87 -8.36
N GLY A 94 5.19 23.01 -7.53
CA GLY A 94 5.48 24.26 -6.83
C GLY A 94 4.38 24.70 -5.86
N VAL A 95 3.55 23.78 -5.36
CA VAL A 95 2.52 24.10 -4.36
C VAL A 95 3.19 24.47 -3.05
N THR A 96 2.53 25.24 -2.17
CA THR A 96 3.09 25.61 -0.87
C THR A 96 2.33 24.88 0.24
N PRO A 97 2.91 23.81 0.81
CA PRO A 97 2.33 23.12 1.96
C PRO A 97 2.28 24.02 3.18
N VAL A 98 1.21 23.91 3.96
CA VAL A 98 1.15 24.45 5.31
C VAL A 98 1.66 23.37 6.25
N VAL A 99 2.83 23.60 6.85
CA VAL A 99 3.47 22.65 7.77
C VAL A 99 3.56 23.30 9.15
N ASN A 100 3.04 22.62 10.16
CA ASN A 100 3.14 23.04 11.56
C ASN A 100 4.12 22.14 12.29
N GLY A 101 5.11 22.73 12.96
CA GLY A 101 6.12 22.02 13.77
C GLY A 101 7.52 21.93 13.15
N ALA A 102 7.70 22.33 11.88
CA ALA A 102 8.98 22.36 11.19
C ALA A 102 9.36 23.79 10.75
N THR A 103 10.65 24.00 10.46
CA THR A 103 11.08 25.14 9.62
C THR A 103 10.50 25.00 8.21
N SER A 104 10.38 26.11 7.48
CA SER A 104 9.85 26.11 6.10
C SER A 104 10.58 25.09 5.21
N LEU A 105 9.82 24.15 4.63
CA LEU A 105 10.30 23.15 3.65
C LEU A 105 10.32 23.71 2.21
N GLY A 106 9.81 24.93 2.02
CA GLY A 106 9.62 25.54 0.71
C GLY A 106 8.44 24.94 -0.07
N SER A 107 8.45 25.16 -1.39
CA SER A 107 7.45 24.61 -2.30
C SER A 107 7.60 23.10 -2.48
N ALA A 108 6.53 22.41 -2.86
CA ALA A 108 6.53 20.97 -3.09
C ALA A 108 5.99 20.59 -4.47
N ASN A 109 6.53 19.50 -5.00
CA ASN A 109 5.93 18.72 -6.08
C ASN A 109 5.23 17.52 -5.48
N VAL A 110 3.99 17.28 -5.89
CA VAL A 110 3.11 16.30 -5.26
C VAL A 110 2.50 15.43 -6.33
N THR A 111 2.54 14.12 -6.12
CA THR A 111 1.77 13.15 -6.88
C THR A 111 1.13 12.18 -5.90
N ALA A 112 -0.18 11.99 -6.06
CA ALA A 112 -0.95 11.04 -5.27
C ALA A 112 -1.79 10.16 -6.18
N TYR A 113 -1.73 8.85 -5.99
CA TYR A 113 -2.51 7.86 -6.72
C TYR A 113 -3.56 7.23 -5.81
N PHE A 114 -4.74 7.02 -6.36
CA PHE A 114 -5.83 6.29 -5.74
C PHE A 114 -6.21 5.16 -6.68
N LYS A 115 -5.77 3.93 -6.37
CA LYS A 115 -5.91 2.75 -7.23
C LYS A 115 -6.62 1.65 -6.46
N GLY A 116 -7.80 1.23 -6.93
CA GLY A 116 -8.62 0.24 -6.21
C GLY A 116 -8.93 0.71 -4.79
N TYR A 117 -8.37 0.04 -3.79
CA TYR A 117 -8.53 0.35 -2.36
C TYR A 117 -7.33 1.11 -1.76
N ASN A 118 -6.31 1.42 -2.58
CA ASN A 118 -5.02 1.89 -2.10
C ASN A 118 -4.79 3.38 -2.43
N GLY A 119 -4.15 4.07 -1.50
CA GLY A 119 -3.67 5.44 -1.63
C GLY A 119 -2.15 5.48 -1.54
N TYR A 120 -1.51 6.18 -2.48
CA TYR A 120 -0.05 6.34 -2.51
C TYR A 120 0.31 7.80 -2.69
N TYR A 121 1.10 8.40 -1.80
CA TYR A 121 1.50 9.81 -1.88
C TYR A 121 3.01 9.94 -2.02
N MET A 122 3.45 10.79 -2.92
CA MET A 122 4.85 11.13 -3.16
C MET A 122 4.96 12.65 -3.18
N ILE A 123 5.78 13.19 -2.30
CA ILE A 123 5.94 14.63 -2.11
C ILE A 123 7.43 14.95 -2.10
N ASP A 124 7.87 15.85 -2.96
CA ASP A 124 9.25 16.34 -3.04
C ASP A 124 9.27 17.83 -2.72
N PHE A 125 9.97 18.22 -1.66
CA PHE A 125 10.12 19.60 -1.21
C PHE A 125 11.37 20.25 -1.82
N ALA A 126 11.32 21.58 -1.92
CA ALA A 126 12.41 22.38 -2.46
C ALA A 126 13.69 22.31 -1.62
N ASP A 127 13.58 22.04 -0.32
CA ASP A 127 14.72 21.83 0.59
C ASP A 127 15.38 20.44 0.45
N GLY A 128 14.90 19.61 -0.47
CA GLY A 128 15.39 18.25 -0.72
C GLY A 128 14.76 17.18 0.18
N THR A 129 13.84 17.54 1.07
CA THR A 129 13.03 16.56 1.81
C THR A 129 12.07 15.85 0.85
N SER A 130 11.90 14.55 1.03
CA SER A 130 10.90 13.74 0.32
C SER A 130 10.02 12.99 1.31
N VAL A 131 8.75 12.84 0.99
CA VAL A 131 7.78 12.04 1.75
C VAL A 131 7.13 11.03 0.81
N THR A 132 7.12 9.76 1.24
CA THR A 132 6.46 8.65 0.54
C THR A 132 5.51 7.98 1.52
N SER A 133 4.24 7.89 1.13
CA SER A 133 3.18 7.40 2.01
C SER A 133 2.37 6.30 1.32
N PHE A 134 2.11 5.23 2.07
CA PHE A 134 1.31 4.08 1.62
C PHE A 134 0.10 3.93 2.52
N SER A 135 -1.10 3.79 1.95
CA SER A 135 -2.31 3.50 2.74
C SER A 135 -2.20 2.15 3.45
N ILE A 136 -2.81 2.05 4.62
CA ILE A 136 -2.85 0.83 5.41
C ILE A 136 -4.31 0.42 5.60
N PRO A 137 -4.69 -0.83 5.27
CA PRO A 137 -3.86 -1.79 4.52
C PRO A 137 -3.64 -1.38 3.07
N LEU A 138 -2.59 -1.94 2.45
CA LEU A 138 -2.49 -2.08 0.99
C LEU A 138 -3.17 -3.38 0.58
N ASN A 139 -4.23 -3.31 -0.22
CA ASN A 139 -4.98 -4.47 -0.67
C ASN A 139 -4.70 -4.78 -2.14
N TYR A 140 -4.41 -6.03 -2.44
CA TYR A 140 -4.04 -6.48 -3.77
C TYR A 140 -4.81 -7.72 -4.20
N PHE A 141 -5.10 -7.76 -5.50
CA PHE A 141 -5.39 -9.00 -6.21
C PHE A 141 -4.06 -9.63 -6.64
N SER A 142 -4.02 -10.95 -6.78
CA SER A 142 -2.78 -11.61 -7.20
C SER A 142 -2.95 -12.50 -8.43
N THR A 143 -1.89 -12.59 -9.20
CA THR A 143 -1.57 -13.78 -9.99
C THR A 143 -0.48 -14.53 -9.25
N THR A 144 -0.82 -15.67 -8.66
CA THR A 144 0.10 -16.50 -7.88
C THR A 144 0.48 -17.75 -8.66
N THR A 145 1.77 -18.08 -8.70
CA THR A 145 2.29 -19.32 -9.25
C THR A 145 3.08 -20.08 -8.19
N VAL A 146 2.84 -21.38 -8.10
CA VAL A 146 3.51 -22.31 -7.19
C VAL A 146 4.21 -23.37 -8.02
N THR A 147 5.50 -23.56 -7.79
CA THR A 147 6.31 -24.58 -8.45
C THR A 147 6.97 -25.51 -7.43
N SER A 148 7.20 -26.75 -7.84
CA SER A 148 8.01 -27.73 -7.10
C SER A 148 8.65 -28.69 -8.09
N ALA A 149 9.74 -29.37 -7.70
CA ALA A 149 10.50 -30.23 -8.61
C ALA A 149 9.70 -31.43 -9.16
N ASN A 150 8.66 -31.87 -8.46
CA ASN A 150 7.95 -33.13 -8.74
C ASN A 150 6.48 -32.93 -9.14
N GLN A 151 6.04 -31.69 -9.36
CA GLN A 151 4.64 -31.38 -9.69
C GLN A 151 4.57 -30.33 -10.79
N ASN A 152 3.51 -30.40 -11.61
CA ASN A 152 3.21 -29.34 -12.56
C ASN A 152 2.95 -28.03 -11.81
N PRO A 153 3.40 -26.87 -12.33
CA PRO A 153 3.10 -25.58 -11.75
C PRO A 153 1.60 -25.36 -11.56
N TYR A 154 1.22 -24.80 -10.42
CA TYR A 154 -0.14 -24.34 -10.16
C TYR A 154 -0.19 -22.83 -10.23
N THR A 155 -1.07 -22.28 -11.08
CA THR A 155 -1.29 -20.84 -11.20
C THR A 155 -2.74 -20.49 -10.92
N THR A 156 -2.97 -19.41 -10.17
CA THR A 156 -4.31 -18.84 -9.95
C THR A 156 -4.26 -17.33 -10.01
N ASN A 157 -5.27 -16.75 -10.67
CA ASN A 157 -5.45 -15.31 -10.86
C ASN A 157 -6.91 -14.88 -10.63
N THR A 158 -7.68 -15.66 -9.87
CA THR A 158 -9.10 -15.37 -9.64
C THR A 158 -9.24 -14.30 -8.56
N ALA A 159 -10.09 -13.30 -8.78
CA ALA A 159 -10.24 -12.15 -7.88
C ALA A 159 -10.64 -12.49 -6.44
N ASP A 160 -11.25 -13.64 -6.20
CA ASP A 160 -11.68 -14.13 -4.87
C ASP A 160 -10.65 -15.06 -4.21
N LYS A 161 -9.53 -15.34 -4.87
CA LYS A 161 -8.44 -16.18 -4.35
C LYS A 161 -7.17 -15.36 -4.15
N ASN A 162 -6.36 -15.79 -3.17
CA ASN A 162 -5.04 -15.24 -2.91
C ASN A 162 -5.04 -13.70 -2.87
N ARG A 163 -5.99 -13.08 -2.17
CA ARG A 163 -5.98 -11.62 -1.99
C ARG A 163 -5.01 -11.27 -0.89
N TYR A 164 -4.15 -10.28 -1.13
CA TYR A 164 -3.13 -9.88 -0.17
C TYR A 164 -3.52 -8.57 0.48
N SER A 165 -3.39 -8.49 1.81
CA SER A 165 -3.55 -7.25 2.58
C SER A 165 -2.27 -7.03 3.38
N VAL A 166 -1.51 -6.00 3.01
CA VAL A 166 -0.25 -5.64 3.67
C VAL A 166 -0.51 -4.52 4.67
N ILE A 167 -0.26 -4.81 5.94
CA ILE A 167 -0.51 -3.90 7.06
C ILE A 167 0.84 -3.42 7.58
N ILE A 168 1.29 -2.27 7.09
CA ILE A 168 2.59 -1.68 7.47
C ILE A 168 2.48 -0.92 8.80
N ASN A 169 3.40 -1.20 9.71
CA ASN A 169 3.71 -0.35 10.85
C ASN A 169 5.05 0.37 10.58
N ALA A 170 4.99 1.64 10.19
CA ALA A 170 6.17 2.40 9.80
C ALA A 170 7.10 2.63 10.99
N GLU A 171 6.53 2.91 12.16
CA GLU A 171 7.27 3.18 13.40
C GLU A 171 8.06 1.94 13.88
N LYS A 172 7.44 0.76 13.81
CA LYS A 172 8.09 -0.52 14.15
C LYS A 172 8.93 -1.08 13.02
N LYS A 173 8.80 -0.54 11.80
CA LYS A 173 9.44 -1.04 10.57
C LYS A 173 9.13 -2.52 10.33
N THR A 174 7.89 -2.90 10.59
CA THR A 174 7.37 -4.25 10.35
C THR A 174 6.03 -4.21 9.63
N ALA A 175 5.65 -5.32 9.00
CA ALA A 175 4.35 -5.49 8.36
C ALA A 175 3.79 -6.88 8.68
N ASN A 176 2.45 -6.93 8.74
CA ASN A 176 1.74 -8.20 8.60
C ASN A 176 1.26 -8.33 7.16
N ILE A 177 1.36 -9.53 6.59
CA ILE A 177 0.82 -9.86 5.28
C ILE A 177 -0.30 -10.88 5.49
N ASP A 178 -1.54 -10.43 5.31
CA ASP A 178 -2.70 -11.31 5.28
C ASP A 178 -2.91 -11.83 3.87
N ILE A 179 -3.05 -13.14 3.73
CA ILE A 179 -3.43 -13.80 2.49
C ILE A 179 -4.81 -14.40 2.70
N LEU A 180 -5.81 -13.82 2.04
CA LEU A 180 -7.21 -14.18 2.15
C LEU A 180 -7.58 -15.17 1.04
N ALA A 181 -8.35 -16.19 1.40
CA ALA A 181 -8.77 -17.27 0.50
C ALA A 181 -7.58 -17.86 -0.28
N ALA A 182 -6.50 -18.15 0.45
CA ALA A 182 -5.29 -18.75 -0.09
C ALA A 182 -5.57 -20.14 -0.68
N SER A 183 -5.11 -20.36 -1.90
CA SER A 183 -5.23 -21.58 -2.69
C SER A 183 -3.96 -21.70 -3.53
N PHE A 184 -3.10 -22.66 -3.17
CA PHE A 184 -1.75 -22.85 -3.73
C PHE A 184 -1.58 -24.18 -4.47
N ALA A 185 -2.64 -24.98 -4.53
CA ALA A 185 -2.68 -26.23 -5.27
C ALA A 185 -4.12 -26.50 -5.75
N ASP A 186 -4.26 -27.36 -6.75
CA ASP A 186 -5.57 -27.79 -7.21
C ASP A 186 -6.34 -28.49 -6.06
N LYS A 187 -7.63 -28.14 -5.92
CA LYS A 187 -8.53 -28.63 -4.86
C LYS A 187 -8.08 -28.37 -3.42
N MET A 188 -7.07 -27.54 -3.20
CA MET A 188 -6.75 -27.05 -1.86
C MET A 188 -7.94 -26.22 -1.33
N PRO A 189 -8.47 -26.53 -0.13
CA PRO A 189 -9.48 -25.70 0.51
C PRO A 189 -8.96 -24.28 0.73
N SER A 190 -9.77 -23.28 0.43
CA SER A 190 -9.41 -21.88 0.67
C SER A 190 -9.18 -21.65 2.16
N MET A 191 -8.06 -21.01 2.51
CA MET A 191 -7.74 -20.68 3.90
C MET A 191 -7.22 -19.25 4.02
N ASN A 192 -7.42 -18.65 5.20
CA ASN A 192 -6.80 -17.37 5.52
C ASN A 192 -5.51 -17.65 6.29
N MET A 193 -4.43 -16.97 5.92
CA MET A 193 -3.14 -17.07 6.59
C MET A 193 -2.52 -15.68 6.77
N ARG A 194 -1.65 -15.56 7.77
CA ARG A 194 -0.90 -14.34 8.06
C ARG A 194 0.58 -14.64 8.20
N PHE A 195 1.40 -13.81 7.56
CA PHE A 195 2.83 -13.68 7.85
C PHE A 195 3.00 -12.49 8.79
N LYS A 196 3.58 -12.72 9.97
CA LYS A 196 3.71 -11.71 11.02
C LYS A 196 5.10 -11.09 11.05
N ASP A 197 5.16 -9.83 11.46
CA ASP A 197 6.39 -9.10 11.78
C ASP A 197 7.45 -9.15 10.68
N VAL A 198 7.01 -9.13 9.41
CA VAL A 198 7.89 -9.09 8.25
C VAL A 198 8.61 -7.74 8.24
N LYS A 199 9.94 -7.73 8.09
CA LYS A 199 10.72 -6.50 8.12
C LYS A 199 10.34 -5.61 6.94
N VAL A 200 10.23 -4.31 7.20
CA VAL A 200 9.89 -3.28 6.21
C VAL A 200 11.08 -2.37 5.97
N LEU A 201 11.39 -2.16 4.69
CA LEU A 201 12.34 -1.15 4.22
C LEU A 201 11.59 -0.21 3.28
N MET A 202 11.44 1.06 3.68
CA MET A 202 10.84 2.10 2.86
C MET A 202 11.90 3.07 2.34
N ASN A 203 11.68 3.60 1.16
CA ASN A 203 12.48 4.68 0.58
C ASN A 203 11.60 5.62 -0.25
N LYS A 204 12.23 6.54 -1.01
CA LYS A 204 11.60 7.65 -1.75
C LYS A 204 10.47 7.22 -2.72
N ASN A 205 10.40 5.97 -3.15
CA ASN A 205 9.38 5.52 -4.10
C ASN A 205 8.99 4.04 -3.98
N SER A 206 9.43 3.37 -2.92
CA SER A 206 9.19 1.93 -2.81
C SER A 206 9.11 1.46 -1.38
N VAL A 207 8.49 0.28 -1.25
CA VAL A 207 8.48 -0.52 -0.03
C VAL A 207 9.01 -1.90 -0.37
N THR A 208 9.89 -2.41 0.47
CA THR A 208 10.42 -3.77 0.40
C THR A 208 10.06 -4.49 1.70
N LEU A 209 9.58 -5.71 1.58
CA LEU A 209 9.26 -6.60 2.69
C LEU A 209 10.22 -7.78 2.66
N GLU A 210 10.84 -8.11 3.79
CA GLU A 210 11.77 -9.22 3.86
C GLU A 210 11.64 -10.02 5.15
N ALA A 211 11.76 -11.33 5.03
CA ALA A 211 11.97 -12.24 6.15
C ALA A 211 12.83 -13.42 5.68
N ASP A 212 13.87 -13.74 6.44
CA ASP A 212 14.71 -14.91 6.13
C ASP A 212 13.97 -16.21 6.47
N GLU A 213 13.23 -16.19 7.58
CA GLU A 213 12.38 -17.29 8.03
C GLU A 213 11.18 -16.77 8.83
N LEU A 214 10.01 -17.36 8.64
CA LEU A 214 8.84 -17.17 9.52
C LEU A 214 7.92 -18.39 9.54
N ILE A 215 7.09 -18.49 10.58
CA ILE A 215 6.02 -19.48 10.67
C ILE A 215 4.70 -18.77 10.34
N PRO A 216 3.97 -19.22 9.31
CA PRO A 216 2.67 -18.64 9.02
C PRO A 216 1.67 -19.04 10.11
N VAL A 217 0.70 -18.16 10.37
CA VAL A 217 -0.41 -18.46 11.29
C VAL A 217 -1.72 -18.52 10.50
N THR A 218 -2.58 -19.46 10.86
CA THR A 218 -4.00 -19.49 10.48
C THR A 218 -4.85 -19.13 11.70
N TYR A 219 -6.17 -19.16 11.56
CA TYR A 219 -7.09 -18.95 12.67
C TYR A 219 -7.94 -20.20 12.87
N ASN A 220 -8.04 -20.66 14.12
CA ASN A 220 -8.90 -21.78 14.47
C ASN A 220 -10.38 -21.34 14.58
N SER A 221 -11.27 -22.28 14.88
CA SER A 221 -12.72 -22.02 15.02
C SER A 221 -13.09 -21.04 16.12
N SER A 222 -12.17 -20.73 17.05
CA SER A 222 -12.33 -19.73 18.11
C SER A 222 -11.66 -18.40 17.78
N ASN A 223 -11.24 -18.18 16.52
CA ASN A 223 -10.51 -17.02 16.05
C ASN A 223 -9.17 -16.76 16.79
N LEU A 224 -8.58 -17.82 17.35
CA LEU A 224 -7.23 -17.74 17.92
C LEU A 224 -6.20 -18.10 16.85
N GLU A 225 -5.04 -17.46 16.91
CA GLU A 225 -3.91 -17.77 16.04
C GLU A 225 -3.47 -19.22 16.25
N ASP A 226 -3.32 -19.96 15.15
CA ASP A 226 -2.83 -21.33 15.11
C ASP A 226 -1.58 -21.40 14.21
N PRO A 227 -0.36 -21.38 14.79
CA PRO A 227 0.88 -21.45 14.04
C PRO A 227 0.98 -22.73 13.22
N GLN A 228 1.55 -22.62 12.02
CA GLN A 228 1.69 -23.73 11.09
C GLN A 228 3.19 -24.06 10.80
N PRO A 229 3.96 -24.61 11.76
CA PRO A 229 5.39 -24.88 11.59
C PRO A 229 5.76 -25.76 10.39
N LYS A 230 4.85 -26.66 9.97
CA LYS A 230 5.05 -27.53 8.81
C LYS A 230 5.13 -26.76 7.48
N TYR A 231 4.58 -25.55 7.44
CA TYR A 231 4.58 -24.66 6.29
C TYR A 231 5.50 -23.46 6.50
N LYS A 232 6.63 -23.69 7.18
CA LYS A 232 7.66 -22.67 7.39
C LYS A 232 8.01 -21.95 6.08
N ILE A 233 8.01 -20.63 6.13
CA ILE A 233 8.34 -19.76 5.00
C ILE A 233 9.79 -19.32 5.13
N THR A 234 10.54 -19.35 4.04
CA THR A 234 11.92 -18.84 3.99
C THR A 234 12.13 -17.95 2.77
N ASN A 235 13.13 -17.08 2.84
CA ASN A 235 13.51 -16.17 1.74
C ASN A 235 12.33 -15.34 1.22
N LEU A 236 11.44 -14.88 2.12
CA LEU A 236 10.36 -13.99 1.71
C LEU A 236 10.96 -12.66 1.27
N ARG A 237 10.66 -12.27 0.04
CA ARG A 237 11.02 -10.96 -0.52
C ARG A 237 9.83 -10.41 -1.29
N ALA A 238 9.40 -9.22 -0.92
CA ALA A 238 8.42 -8.46 -1.66
C ALA A 238 8.96 -7.07 -2.01
N HIS A 239 8.65 -6.55 -3.19
CA HIS A 239 9.02 -5.20 -3.58
C HIS A 239 7.86 -4.55 -4.33
N GLY A 240 7.49 -3.34 -3.91
CA GLY A 240 6.41 -2.61 -4.53
C GLY A 240 6.68 -1.12 -4.69
N THR A 241 6.00 -0.52 -5.67
CA THR A 241 6.05 0.91 -5.96
C THR A 241 4.62 1.44 -6.12
N PRO A 242 4.38 2.74 -5.86
CA PRO A 242 3.09 3.38 -6.13
C PRO A 242 2.56 3.19 -7.56
N GLU A 243 3.46 3.01 -8.52
CA GLU A 243 3.10 2.91 -9.94
C GLU A 243 2.72 1.48 -10.37
N HIS A 244 3.37 0.45 -9.84
CA HIS A 244 3.33 -0.90 -10.42
C HIS A 244 2.80 -2.00 -9.49
N GLY A 245 2.25 -1.66 -8.32
CA GLY A 245 1.85 -2.64 -7.33
C GLY A 245 3.06 -3.29 -6.66
N MET A 246 3.00 -4.60 -6.38
CA MET A 246 4.04 -5.33 -5.66
C MET A 246 4.31 -6.71 -6.27
N SER A 247 5.56 -7.15 -6.29
CA SER A 247 5.92 -8.55 -6.51
C SER A 247 6.27 -9.20 -5.17
N LEU A 248 5.91 -10.46 -4.98
CA LEU A 248 6.20 -11.25 -3.79
C LEU A 248 6.77 -12.61 -4.20
N THR A 249 7.79 -13.05 -3.48
CA THR A 249 8.40 -14.38 -3.65
C THR A 249 8.72 -14.96 -2.28
N PHE A 250 8.59 -16.28 -2.13
CA PHE A 250 9.02 -17.00 -0.95
C PHE A 250 9.11 -18.51 -1.20
N GLU A 251 9.87 -19.20 -0.36
CA GLU A 251 9.90 -20.66 -0.29
C GLU A 251 8.98 -21.14 0.84
N CYS A 252 8.29 -22.27 0.65
CA CYS A 252 7.43 -22.89 1.64
C CYS A 252 7.81 -24.36 1.85
N ALA A 253 7.99 -24.74 3.12
CA ALA A 253 8.30 -26.11 3.56
C ALA A 253 9.53 -26.73 2.84
N GLY A 254 10.45 -25.90 2.34
CA GLY A 254 11.63 -26.33 1.59
C GLY A 254 11.33 -27.07 0.28
N THR A 255 10.08 -27.00 -0.19
CA THR A 255 9.60 -27.81 -1.34
C THR A 255 8.96 -26.95 -2.41
N PHE A 256 8.23 -25.91 -2.02
CA PHE A 256 7.43 -25.09 -2.91
C PHE A 256 8.04 -23.71 -3.05
N HIS A 257 8.27 -23.28 -4.28
CA HIS A 257 8.60 -21.90 -4.59
C HIS A 257 7.32 -21.18 -5.00
N VAL A 258 7.01 -20.06 -4.35
CA VAL A 258 5.83 -19.25 -4.61
C VAL A 258 6.23 -17.90 -5.14
N THR A 259 5.64 -17.49 -6.26
CA THR A 259 5.70 -16.13 -6.78
C THR A 259 4.29 -15.56 -6.89
N ALA A 260 4.13 -14.27 -6.59
CA ALA A 260 2.88 -13.57 -6.75
C ALA A 260 3.12 -12.17 -7.32
N ALA A 261 2.42 -11.85 -8.42
CA ALA A 261 2.29 -10.49 -8.92
C ALA A 261 1.03 -9.87 -8.31
N LEU A 262 1.20 -8.82 -7.52
CA LEU A 262 0.16 -8.15 -6.74
C LEU A 262 -0.23 -6.82 -7.42
N VAL A 263 -1.50 -6.71 -7.79
CA VAL A 263 -2.04 -5.54 -8.52
C VAL A 263 -3.17 -4.88 -7.75
N ASP A 264 -3.22 -3.54 -7.81
CA ASP A 264 -4.22 -2.73 -7.11
C ASP A 264 -5.64 -2.94 -7.64
N VAL A 265 -5.74 -3.12 -8.96
CA VAL A 265 -7.00 -3.23 -9.69
C VAL A 265 -7.03 -4.53 -10.46
N TYR A 266 -8.08 -5.31 -10.25
CA TYR A 266 -8.33 -6.50 -11.02
C TYR A 266 -8.93 -6.14 -12.38
N THR A 267 -8.17 -6.34 -13.45
CA THR A 267 -8.68 -6.25 -14.82
C THR A 267 -8.94 -7.66 -15.34
N ASN A 268 -10.20 -7.98 -15.66
CA ASN A 268 -10.63 -9.26 -16.24
C ASN A 268 -9.95 -9.63 -17.60
N ASN A 269 -9.03 -8.80 -18.10
CA ASN A 269 -8.49 -8.90 -19.46
C ASN A 269 -7.05 -9.45 -19.48
N GLN A 270 -6.73 -10.45 -18.65
CA GLN A 270 -5.59 -11.33 -18.92
C GLN A 270 -6.11 -12.62 -19.55
N GLN A 271 -6.48 -12.53 -20.83
CA GLN A 271 -6.46 -13.62 -21.79
C GLN A 271 -5.40 -13.31 -22.84
#